data_AF-A0A0Q8U7P9-F1
#
_entry.id   AF-A0A0Q8U7P9-F1
#
_cell.length_a   1.000
_cell.length_b   1.000
_cell.length_c   1.000
_cell.angle_alpha   90.00
_cell.angle_beta   90.00
_cell.angle_gamma   90.00
#
_symmetry.space_group_name_H-M   'P 1'
#
loop_
_entity.id
_entity.type
_entity.pdbx_description
1 polymer ?
#
loop_
_entity_poly.entity_id
_entity_poly.type
_entity_poly.pdbx_seq_one_letter_code
_entity_poly.pdbx_strand_id
1 'polypeptide(L)'
;MEFSDLPSDPAGAGLAARRFAAALAHEALLEQTARLEARLAAGGGLEALFAVEQALDLAWPSAAPTCELIWATEGAAEALSLRAFDEAGRLLLAQVYGGKGLKHG
;
A
#
# COMPACT_ATOMS: atom_id res chain seq x y z
N MET A 1 -6.03 -24.34 5.83
CA MET A 1 -5.14 -23.17 5.64
C MET A 1 -6.03 -22.07 5.09
N GLU A 2 -6.36 -21.09 5.94
CA GLU A 2 -7.48 -20.16 5.77
C GLU A 2 -7.26 -19.07 4.72
N PHE A 3 -8.38 -18.65 4.14
CA PHE A 3 -8.51 -17.74 3.01
C PHE A 3 -8.03 -16.33 3.37
N SER A 4 -7.02 -15.82 2.65
CA SER A 4 -6.64 -14.40 2.73
C SER A 4 -7.50 -13.59 1.77
N ASP A 5 -8.68 -13.20 2.25
CA ASP A 5 -9.61 -12.29 1.61
C ASP A 5 -9.31 -10.87 2.11
N LEU A 6 -8.53 -10.05 1.40
CA LEU A 6 -8.26 -8.64 1.78
C LEU A 6 -7.86 -7.77 0.56
N PRO A 7 -8.17 -6.44 0.53
CA PRO A 7 -8.89 -5.66 1.54
C PRO A 7 -9.99 -4.72 1.01
N SER A 8 -11.23 -4.93 1.46
CA SER A 8 -12.23 -3.86 1.58
C SER A 8 -12.30 -3.30 3.01
N ASP A 9 -11.77 -4.05 3.98
CA ASP A 9 -11.75 -3.71 5.40
C ASP A 9 -10.40 -3.15 5.88
N PRO A 10 -10.37 -2.40 7.00
CA PRO A 10 -9.16 -1.73 7.48
C PRO A 10 -8.02 -2.67 7.89
N ALA A 11 -8.32 -3.83 8.48
CA ALA A 11 -7.30 -4.74 8.98
C ALA A 11 -6.45 -5.28 7.83
N GLY A 12 -7.07 -5.58 6.69
CA GLY A 12 -6.33 -6.04 5.54
C GLY A 12 -5.58 -4.99 4.78
N ALA A 13 -6.11 -3.78 4.71
CA ALA A 13 -5.40 -2.68 4.07
C ALA A 13 -4.12 -2.36 4.85
N GLY A 14 -4.20 -2.37 6.19
CA GLY A 14 -3.04 -2.29 7.06
C GLY A 14 -2.06 -3.47 6.87
N LEU A 15 -2.54 -4.71 6.75
CA LEU A 15 -1.66 -5.84 6.47
C LEU A 15 -0.95 -5.73 5.11
N ALA A 16 -1.65 -5.28 4.07
CA ALA A 16 -1.08 -5.04 2.75
C ALA A 16 0.02 -3.96 2.81
N ALA A 17 -0.22 -2.86 3.51
CA ALA A 17 0.77 -1.82 3.75
C ALA A 17 2.03 -2.33 4.47
N ARG A 18 1.87 -3.18 5.50
CA ARG A 18 3.01 -3.80 6.20
C ARG A 18 3.80 -4.73 5.28
N ARG A 19 3.12 -5.48 4.41
CA ARG A 19 3.78 -6.34 3.41
C ARG A 19 4.55 -5.51 2.38
N PHE A 20 3.98 -4.40 1.93
CA PHE A 20 4.64 -3.47 1.02
C PHE A 20 5.91 -2.88 1.64
N ALA A 21 5.81 -2.38 2.88
CA ALA A 21 6.95 -1.88 3.63
C ALA A 21 8.05 -2.94 3.85
N ALA A 22 7.66 -4.19 4.17
CA ALA A 22 8.60 -5.29 4.31
C ALA A 22 9.32 -5.60 2.98
N ALA A 23 8.62 -5.50 1.84
CA ALA A 23 9.23 -5.64 0.53
C ALA A 23 10.23 -4.51 0.24
N LEU A 24 9.89 -3.25 0.56
CA LEU A 24 10.84 -2.14 0.46
C LEU A 24 12.09 -2.36 1.32
N ALA A 25 11.92 -2.87 2.54
CA ALA A 25 13.03 -3.17 3.43
C ALA A 25 13.92 -4.29 2.87
N HIS A 26 13.31 -5.34 2.34
CA HIS A 26 14.00 -6.47 1.74
C HIS A 26 14.88 -6.05 0.54
N GLU A 27 14.38 -5.13 -0.27
CA GLU A 27 15.07 -4.59 -1.45
C GLU A 27 15.99 -3.39 -1.11
N ALA A 28 16.17 -3.05 0.18
CA ALA A 28 16.93 -1.88 0.65
C ALA A 28 16.47 -0.54 0.02
N LEU A 29 15.17 -0.39 -0.21
CA LEU A 29 14.55 0.79 -0.84
C LEU A 29 13.95 1.79 0.16
N LEU A 30 13.89 1.46 1.46
CA LEU A 30 13.28 2.33 2.47
C LEU A 30 13.94 3.72 2.53
N GLU A 31 15.27 3.77 2.53
CA GLU A 31 16.03 5.04 2.59
C GLU A 31 15.98 5.83 1.27
N GLN A 32 15.69 5.15 0.17
CA GLN A 32 15.58 5.76 -1.16
C GLN A 32 14.17 6.28 -1.45
N THR A 33 13.19 5.85 -0.64
CA THR A 33 11.79 6.22 -0.83
C THR A 33 11.55 7.62 -0.24
N ALA A 34 11.26 8.57 -1.12
CA ALA A 34 10.92 9.95 -0.75
C ALA A 34 9.42 10.20 -0.74
N ARG A 35 8.64 9.38 -1.45
CA ARG A 35 7.18 9.53 -1.57
C ARG A 35 6.49 8.18 -1.71
N LEU A 36 5.34 8.06 -1.07
CA LEU A 36 4.43 6.92 -1.17
C LEU A 36 3.10 7.36 -1.78
N GLU A 37 2.47 6.47 -2.52
CA GLU A 37 1.11 6.63 -3.04
C GLU A 37 0.30 5.40 -2.66
N ALA A 38 -0.85 5.62 -2.01
CA ALA A 38 -1.82 4.58 -1.69
C ALA A 38 -3.15 4.90 -2.38
N ARG A 39 -3.56 4.05 -3.32
CA ARG A 39 -4.80 4.19 -4.05
C ARG A 39 -5.78 3.08 -3.67
N LEU A 40 -6.93 3.46 -3.14
CA LEU A 40 -8.01 2.54 -2.77
C LEU A 40 -9.18 2.67 -3.74
N ALA A 41 -9.74 1.54 -4.18
CA ALA A 41 -10.96 1.54 -5.00
C ALA A 41 -12.20 1.99 -4.20
N ALA A 42 -13.22 2.47 -4.90
CA ALA A 42 -14.47 3.00 -4.33
C ALA A 42 -15.19 2.02 -3.37
N GLY A 43 -14.95 0.72 -3.51
CA GLY A 43 -15.53 -0.31 -2.63
C GLY A 43 -14.85 -0.44 -1.26
N GLY A 44 -13.70 0.20 -1.05
CA GLY A 44 -13.04 0.25 0.25
C GLY A 44 -13.43 1.49 1.06
N GLY A 45 -13.65 1.32 2.37
CA GLY A 45 -13.97 2.42 3.29
C GLY A 45 -12.78 3.36 3.55
N LEU A 46 -13.06 4.60 3.94
CA LEU A 46 -12.02 5.60 4.26
C LEU A 46 -11.12 5.14 5.42
N GLU A 47 -11.66 4.36 6.35
CA GLU A 47 -10.94 3.72 7.45
C GLU A 47 -9.81 2.81 6.96
N ALA A 48 -9.94 2.23 5.77
CA ALA A 48 -8.90 1.41 5.16
C ALA A 48 -7.70 2.26 4.70
N LEU A 49 -7.92 3.49 4.23
CA LEU A 49 -6.83 4.42 3.91
C LEU A 49 -6.07 4.86 5.17
N PHE A 50 -6.76 5.13 6.28
CA PHE A 50 -6.09 5.44 7.54
C PHE A 50 -5.30 4.25 8.11
N ALA A 51 -5.81 3.03 7.97
CA ALA A 51 -5.06 1.84 8.36
C ALA A 51 -3.80 1.63 7.52
N VAL A 52 -3.84 1.98 6.23
CA VAL A 52 -2.66 1.98 5.34
C VAL A 52 -1.66 3.04 5.79
N GLU A 53 -2.09 4.28 5.99
CA GLU A 53 -1.23 5.38 6.42
C GLU A 53 -0.52 5.05 7.75
N GLN A 54 -1.27 4.60 8.76
CA GLN A 54 -0.69 4.21 10.05
C GLN A 54 0.32 3.07 9.91
N ALA A 55 0.01 2.06 9.09
CA ALA A 55 0.92 0.93 8.87
C ALA A 55 2.21 1.33 8.15
N LEU A 56 2.14 2.28 7.22
CA LEU A 56 3.30 2.84 6.53
C LEU A 56 4.11 3.73 7.47
N ASP A 57 3.47 4.58 8.27
CA ASP A 57 4.17 5.44 9.24
C ASP A 57 5.00 4.63 10.24
N LEU A 58 4.43 3.54 10.77
CA LEU A 58 5.12 2.63 11.70
C LEU A 58 6.24 1.79 11.07
N ALA A 59 6.33 1.73 9.73
CA ALA A 59 7.32 0.93 9.05
C ALA A 59 8.68 1.61 8.91
N TRP A 60 8.73 2.94 8.97
CA TRP A 60 9.99 3.66 8.89
C TRP A 60 10.65 3.71 10.29
N PRO A 61 11.96 3.42 10.39
CA PRO A 61 12.69 3.54 11.65
C PRO A 61 12.87 5.00 12.10
N SER A 62 12.61 5.96 11.21
CA SER A 62 12.66 7.40 11.42
C SER A 62 11.38 8.05 10.86
N ALA A 63 11.44 9.29 10.41
CA ALA A 63 10.29 9.95 9.78
C ALA A 63 9.91 9.24 8.47
N ALA A 64 8.65 8.81 8.36
CA ALA A 64 8.14 8.25 7.12
C ALA A 64 8.09 9.32 6.01
N PRO A 65 8.29 8.92 4.74
CA PRO A 65 8.12 9.81 3.60
C PRO A 65 6.64 10.21 3.45
N THR A 66 6.39 11.30 2.71
CA THR A 66 5.03 11.77 2.46
C THR A 66 4.21 10.68 1.77
N CYS A 67 3.01 10.41 2.30
CA CYS A 67 2.07 9.44 1.74
C CYS A 67 0.86 10.16 1.12
N GLU A 68 0.66 10.00 -0.18
CA GLU A 68 -0.53 10.47 -0.89
C GLU A 68 -1.62 9.40 -0.82
N LEU A 69 -2.73 9.72 -0.15
CA LEU A 69 -3.91 8.84 -0.06
C LEU A 69 -4.92 9.22 -1.13
N ILE A 70 -5.20 8.30 -2.05
CA ILE A 70 -6.08 8.52 -3.21
C ILE A 70 -7.27 7.58 -3.10
N TRP A 71 -8.47 8.16 -2.93
CA TRP A 71 -9.72 7.41 -3.03
C TRP A 71 -10.26 7.49 -4.47
N ALA A 72 -10.27 6.34 -5.17
CA ALA A 72 -10.67 6.28 -6.57
C ALA A 72 -12.16 5.95 -6.68
N THR A 73 -12.95 6.91 -7.19
CA THR A 73 -14.42 6.82 -7.22
C THR A 73 -14.99 5.97 -8.36
N GLU A 74 -14.22 5.66 -9.43
CA GLU A 74 -14.69 4.85 -10.56
C GLU A 74 -13.60 3.92 -11.13
N GLY A 75 -14.01 2.72 -11.59
CA GLY A 75 -13.26 1.88 -12.54
C GLY A 75 -12.06 1.09 -12.01
N ALA A 76 -11.68 1.20 -10.75
CA ALA A 76 -10.57 0.43 -10.19
C ALA A 76 -11.02 -1.01 -9.86
N ALA A 77 -10.57 -1.98 -10.65
CA ALA A 77 -10.75 -3.42 -10.38
C ALA A 77 -9.87 -3.91 -9.20
N GLU A 78 -8.82 -3.16 -8.90
CA GLU A 78 -7.84 -3.45 -7.86
C GLU A 78 -8.26 -2.80 -6.55
N ALA A 79 -8.31 -3.58 -5.46
CA ALA A 79 -8.83 -3.08 -4.18
C ALA A 79 -7.89 -2.03 -3.56
N LEU A 80 -6.58 -2.29 -3.57
CA LEU A 80 -5.54 -1.37 -3.09
C LEU A 80 -4.29 -1.45 -3.97
N SER A 81 -3.75 -0.32 -4.39
CA SER A 81 -2.44 -0.19 -5.03
C SER A 81 -1.53 0.65 -4.16
N LEU A 82 -0.30 0.18 -3.95
CA LEU A 82 0.76 0.89 -3.22
C LEU A 82 1.97 1.10 -4.12
N ARG A 83 2.50 2.32 -4.11
CA ARG A 83 3.67 2.71 -4.91
C ARG A 83 4.65 3.52 -4.08
N ALA A 84 5.93 3.32 -4.36
CA ALA A 84 7.05 4.04 -3.75
C ALA A 84 7.87 4.72 -4.84
N PHE A 85 8.26 5.96 -4.58
CA PHE A 85 9.03 6.79 -5.50
C PHE A 85 10.24 7.37 -4.80
N ASP A 86 11.31 7.60 -5.55
CA ASP A 86 12.46 8.37 -5.10
C ASP A 86 12.23 9.90 -5.21
N GLU A 87 13.21 10.69 -4.79
CA GLU A 87 13.15 12.16 -4.83
C GLU A 87 12.98 12.72 -6.25
N ALA A 88 13.43 11.99 -7.28
CA ALA A 88 13.28 12.39 -8.67
C ALA A 88 11.90 11.99 -9.25
N GLY A 89 11.04 11.38 -8.44
CA GLY A 89 9.73 10.87 -8.86
C GLY A 89 9.81 9.57 -9.66
N ARG A 90 10.94 8.86 -9.66
CA ARG A 90 11.05 7.55 -10.33
C ARG A 90 10.42 6.48 -9.46
N LEU A 91 9.71 5.55 -10.10
CA LEU A 91 9.08 4.43 -9.42
C LEU A 91 10.15 3.44 -8.94
N LEU A 92 10.14 3.15 -7.64
CA LEU A 92 11.01 2.16 -7.00
C LEU A 92 10.31 0.81 -6.87
N LEU A 93 9.07 0.83 -6.37
CA LEU A 93 8.27 -0.37 -6.17
C LEU A 93 6.79 -0.05 -6.38
N ALA A 94 6.06 -0.96 -7.01
CA ALA A 94 4.61 -0.94 -7.10
C ALA A 94 4.05 -2.32 -6.78
N GLN A 95 3.03 -2.39 -5.94
CA GLN A 95 2.30 -3.62 -5.67
C GLN A 95 0.80 -3.37 -5.65
N VAL A 96 0.08 -4.35 -6.17
CA VAL A 96 -1.38 -4.36 -6.25
C VAL A 96 -1.89 -5.48 -5.37
N TYR A 97 -2.90 -5.16 -4.57
CA TYR A 97 -3.59 -6.09 -3.68
C TYR A 97 -5.06 -6.15 -4.11
N GLY A 98 -5.43 -7.26 -4.73
CA GLY A 98 -6.81 -7.55 -5.10
C GLY A 98 -7.52 -8.36 -4.02
N GLY A 99 -8.82 -8.13 -3.86
CA GLY A 99 -9.70 -8.94 -2.99
C GLY A 99 -9.97 -10.36 -3.50
N LYS A 100 -9.33 -10.80 -4.61
CA LYS A 100 -9.32 -12.21 -5.02
C LYS A 100 -7.88 -12.69 -5.02
N GLY A 101 -7.64 -13.73 -4.23
CA GLY A 101 -6.32 -14.29 -3.92
C GLY A 101 -5.31 -14.20 -5.06
N LEU A 102 -4.17 -13.58 -4.72
CA LEU A 102 -2.86 -13.63 -5.36
C LEU A 102 -2.80 -14.59 -6.56
N LYS A 103 -2.91 -14.07 -7.78
CA LYS A 103 -2.24 -14.68 -8.93
C LYS A 103 -0.94 -13.91 -9.16
N HIS A 104 0.16 -14.49 -8.71
CA HIS A 104 1.50 -14.12 -9.15
C HIS A 104 1.54 -14.20 -10.69
N GLY A 105 1.95 -13.10 -11.32
CA GLY A 105 2.46 -13.07 -12.70
C GLY A 105 3.97 -12.92 -12.65
#